data_AF-A0A8E6IH29-F1
#
_entry.id   AF-A0A8E6IH29-F1
#
_cell.length_a   1.000
_cell.length_b   1.000
_cell.length_c   1.000
_cell.angle_alpha   90.00
_cell.angle_beta   90.00
_cell.angle_gamma   90.00
#
_symmetry.space_group_name_H-M   'P 1'
#
loop_
_entity.id
_entity.type
_entity.pdbx_description
1 polymer ?
#
loop_
_entity_poly.entity_id
_entity_poly.type
_entity_poly.pdbx_seq_one_letter_code
_entity_poly.pdbx_strand_id
1 'polypeptide(L)'
;MTTEYTCNDCQKCAPFDVFKGTCEHSQQRVLLESTAQNCAAFVRKNQCKFCQQYCVKSGTEFVGLCQEKMVYPTMIACEKFQPL
;
A
#
# COMPACT_ATOMS: atom_id res chain seq x y z
N MET A 1 -16.13 0.76 -3.68
CA MET A 1 -15.25 1.20 -2.58
C MET A 1 -14.29 2.22 -3.17
N THR A 2 -14.46 3.51 -2.86
CA THR A 2 -13.44 4.52 -3.14
C THR A 2 -12.25 4.18 -2.26
N THR A 3 -11.22 3.56 -2.83
CA THR A 3 -10.02 3.18 -2.08
C THR A 3 -9.24 4.46 -1.79
N GLU A 4 -9.43 5.02 -0.59
CA GLU A 4 -8.61 6.15 -0.14
C GLU A 4 -7.17 5.64 0.07
N TYR A 5 -6.22 6.25 -0.63
CA TYR A 5 -4.81 5.98 -0.41
C TYR A 5 -4.37 6.57 0.92
N THR A 6 -3.51 5.86 1.64
CA THR A 6 -2.93 6.35 2.91
C THR A 6 -1.44 6.64 2.77
N CYS A 7 -0.84 7.27 3.78
CA CYS A 7 0.61 7.47 3.83
C CYS A 7 1.39 6.14 3.72
N ASN A 8 0.85 5.03 4.27
CA ASN A 8 1.44 3.69 4.14
C ASN A 8 1.55 3.21 2.68
N ASP A 9 0.71 3.75 1.80
CA ASP A 9 0.69 3.45 0.38
C ASP A 9 1.68 4.30 -0.42
N CYS A 10 2.42 5.19 0.23
CA CYS A 10 3.40 6.07 -0.41
C CYS A 10 4.82 5.49 -0.33
N GLN A 11 5.56 5.51 -1.44
CA GLN A 11 6.98 5.14 -1.50
C GLN A 11 7.85 6.04 -0.61
N LYS A 12 7.47 7.31 -0.48
CA LYS A 12 8.18 8.31 0.33
C LYS A 12 7.80 8.28 1.81
N CYS A 13 7.01 7.30 2.25
CA CYS A 13 6.75 7.08 3.66
C CYS A 13 7.64 5.95 4.14
N ALA A 14 8.55 6.28 5.06
CA ALA A 14 9.41 5.32 5.75
C ALA A 14 8.75 4.94 7.09
N PRO A 15 8.15 3.74 7.23
CA PRO A 15 7.59 3.29 8.50
C PRO A 15 8.70 3.01 9.49
N PHE A 16 8.51 3.36 10.76
CA PHE A 16 9.42 2.95 11.83
C PHE A 16 8.71 2.15 12.93
N ASP A 17 7.38 2.29 13.06
CA ASP A 17 6.53 1.41 13.85
C ASP A 17 5.26 1.04 13.06
N VAL A 18 4.34 0.29 13.69
CA VAL A 18 3.12 -0.21 13.03
C VAL A 18 2.05 0.86 12.78
N PHE A 19 2.19 2.05 13.36
CA PHE A 19 1.23 3.17 13.27
C PHE A 19 1.83 4.43 12.65
N LYS A 20 3.15 4.60 12.71
CA LYS A 20 3.86 5.85 12.41
C LYS A 20 5.01 5.63 11.44
N GLY A 21 5.25 6.67 10.66
CA GLY A 21 6.39 6.77 9.76
C GLY A 21 6.90 8.20 9.66
N THR A 22 7.90 8.37 8.82
CA THR A 22 8.40 9.68 8.40
C THR A 22 8.10 9.87 6.92
N CYS A 23 7.54 11.02 6.55
CA CYS A 23 7.43 11.43 5.15
C CYS A 23 8.77 11.99 4.70
N GLU A 24 9.46 11.32 3.78
CA GLU A 24 10.76 11.73 3.25
C GLU A 24 10.69 13.05 2.47
N HIS A 25 9.51 13.42 1.96
CA HIS A 25 9.35 14.70 1.25
C HIS A 25 9.28 15.89 2.21
N SER A 26 8.48 15.82 3.27
CA SER A 26 8.29 16.92 4.22
C SER A 26 9.19 16.81 5.46
N GLN A 27 9.87 15.68 5.64
CA GLN A 27 10.66 15.33 6.83
C GLN A 27 9.84 15.34 8.13
N GLN A 28 8.51 15.21 8.03
CA GLN A 28 7.60 15.20 9.18
C GLN A 28 7.18 13.78 9.56
N ARG A 29 6.87 13.58 10.84
CA ARG A 29 6.21 12.37 11.32
C ARG A 29 4.76 12.35 10.83
N VAL A 30 4.32 11.19 10.36
CA VAL A 30 2.96 10.96 9.86
C VAL A 30 2.39 9.69 10.47
N LEU A 31 1.06 9.61 10.58
CA LEU A 31 0.40 8.35 10.84
C LEU A 31 0.30 7.58 9.51
N LEU A 32 0.55 6.28 9.53
CA LEU A 32 0.52 5.44 8.33
C LEU A 32 -0.88 5.42 7.71
N GLU A 33 -1.94 5.54 8.51
CA GLU A 33 -3.34 5.58 8.07
C GLU A 33 -3.83 6.97 7.65
N SER A 34 -3.00 8.02 7.75
CA SER A 34 -3.39 9.34 7.28
C SER A 34 -3.69 9.32 5.78
N THR A 35 -4.79 9.95 5.38
CA THR A 35 -5.18 10.06 3.96
C THR A 35 -4.12 10.78 3.14
N ALA A 36 -3.79 10.22 1.97
CA ALA A 36 -2.88 10.77 0.99
C ALA A 36 -3.60 11.34 -0.25
N GLN A 37 -4.94 11.39 -0.23
CA GLN A 37 -5.80 11.74 -1.38
C GLN A 37 -5.44 13.07 -2.06
N ASN A 38 -5.00 14.06 -1.28
CA ASN A 38 -4.65 15.39 -1.76
C ASN A 38 -3.14 15.71 -1.64
N CYS A 39 -2.31 14.68 -1.46
CA CYS A 39 -0.86 14.86 -1.33
C CYS A 39 -0.21 14.92 -2.72
N ALA A 40 0.22 16.10 -3.16
CA ALA A 40 0.90 16.29 -4.45
C ALA A 40 2.21 15.49 -4.58
N ALA A 41 2.83 15.12 -3.46
CA ALA A 41 4.06 14.34 -3.43
C ALA A 41 3.85 12.83 -3.37
N PHE A 42 2.58 12.35 -3.34
CA PHE A 42 2.25 10.94 -3.24
C PHE A 42 2.78 10.16 -4.44
N VAL A 43 3.50 9.08 -4.13
CA VAL A 43 3.98 8.12 -5.14
C VAL A 43 3.58 6.75 -4.64
N ARG A 44 2.72 6.06 -5.38
CA ARG A 44 2.18 4.75 -4.98
C ARG A 44 3.28 3.71 -4.77
N LYS A 45 3.30 3.06 -3.61
CA LYS A 45 4.20 1.96 -3.26
C LYS A 45 3.88 0.73 -4.10
N ASN A 46 4.90 -0.03 -4.46
CA ASN A 46 4.69 -1.31 -5.13
C ASN A 46 4.25 -2.34 -4.07
N GLN A 47 2.94 -2.54 -3.94
CA GLN A 47 2.32 -3.49 -3.01
C GLN A 47 1.40 -4.44 -3.78
N CYS A 48 1.11 -5.62 -3.20
CA CYS A 48 0.25 -6.63 -3.82
C CYS A 48 -1.10 -6.05 -4.28
N LYS A 49 -1.78 -5.23 -3.47
CA LYS A 49 -3.06 -4.59 -3.85
C LYS A 49 -3.00 -3.68 -5.07
N PHE A 50 -1.79 -3.31 -5.50
CA PHE A 50 -1.52 -2.48 -6.68
C PHE A 50 -0.91 -3.27 -7.84
N CYS A 51 -0.97 -4.61 -7.78
CA CYS A 51 -0.47 -5.51 -8.82
C CYS A 51 -1.62 -6.07 -9.67
N GLN A 52 -1.44 -6.15 -10.99
CA GLN A 52 -2.41 -6.76 -11.93
C GLN A 52 -2.72 -8.23 -11.63
N GLN A 53 -1.78 -8.95 -11.01
CA GLN A 53 -1.93 -10.37 -10.68
C GLN A 53 -2.63 -10.61 -9.34
N TYR A 54 -2.87 -9.55 -8.56
CA TYR A 54 -3.58 -9.67 -7.29
C TYR A 54 -5.08 -9.62 -7.52
N CYS A 55 -5.79 -10.61 -7.00
CA CYS A 55 -7.24 -10.67 -7.04
C CYS A 55 -7.80 -10.65 -5.62
N VAL A 56 -8.83 -9.84 -5.39
CA VAL A 56 -9.59 -9.88 -4.15
C VAL A 56 -10.37 -11.19 -4.11
N LYS A 57 -10.25 -11.95 -3.02
CA LYS A 57 -11.04 -13.16 -2.83
C LYS A 57 -12.35 -12.79 -2.13
N SER A 58 -13.47 -13.14 -2.74
CA SER A 58 -14.81 -12.91 -2.15
C SER A 58 -14.92 -13.58 -0.79
N GLY A 59 -15.41 -12.85 0.20
CA GLY A 59 -15.59 -13.34 1.58
C GLY A 59 -14.35 -13.26 2.47
N THR A 60 -13.23 -12.72 1.99
CA THR A 60 -12.04 -12.45 2.82
C THR A 60 -11.65 -10.98 2.71
N GLU A 61 -11.90 -10.20 3.78
CA GLU A 61 -11.65 -8.75 3.79
C GLU A 61 -10.16 -8.38 3.85
N PHE A 62 -9.32 -9.29 4.36
CA PHE A 62 -7.92 -9.00 4.68
C PHE A 62 -6.91 -9.79 3.85
N VAL A 63 -7.36 -10.66 2.94
CA VAL A 63 -6.51 -11.57 2.16
C VAL A 63 -7.01 -11.62 0.72
N GLY A 64 -6.08 -11.59 -0.24
CA GLY A 64 -6.36 -11.84 -1.63
C GLY A 64 -5.64 -13.09 -2.14
N LEU A 65 -5.72 -13.29 -3.44
CA LEU A 65 -5.05 -14.36 -4.15
C LEU A 65 -4.04 -13.78 -5.15
N CYS A 66 -2.88 -14.43 -5.24
CA CYS A 66 -1.91 -14.23 -6.29
C CYS A 66 -1.36 -15.60 -6.68
N GLN A 67 -1.56 -16.03 -7.93
CA GLN A 67 -1.15 -17.35 -8.41
C GLN A 67 -1.61 -18.49 -7.47
N GLU A 68 -2.90 -18.48 -7.11
CA GLU A 68 -3.56 -19.44 -6.20
C GLU A 68 -3.05 -19.45 -4.74
N LYS A 69 -2.11 -18.57 -4.39
CA LYS A 69 -1.61 -18.41 -3.02
C LYS A 69 -2.32 -17.27 -2.31
N MET A 70 -2.62 -17.48 -1.04
CA MET A 70 -3.12 -16.43 -0.15
C MET A 70 -2.01 -15.43 0.15
N VAL A 71 -2.27 -14.15 -0.10
CA VAL A 71 -1.30 -13.06 0.12
C VAL A 71 -2.01 -11.85 0.73
N TYR A 72 -1.30 -11.11 1.57
CA TYR A 72 -1.83 -9.87 2.16
C TYR A 72 -1.73 -8.72 1.16
N PRO A 73 -2.75 -7.84 1.09
CA PRO A 73 -2.79 -6.72 0.13
C PRO A 73 -1.61 -5.74 0.30
N THR A 74 -1.15 -5.54 1.53
CA THR A 74 -0.11 -4.56 1.88
C THR A 74 1.31 -5.10 1.80
N MET A 75 1.50 -6.38 1.43
CA MET A 75 2.82 -6.94 1.20
C MET A 75 3.56 -6.18 0.11
N ILE A 76 4.86 -5.99 0.31
CA ILE A 76 5.75 -5.39 -0.68
C ILE A 76 5.81 -6.28 -1.93
N ALA A 77 5.86 -5.62 -3.09
CA ALA A 77 5.96 -6.25 -4.40
C ALA A 77 7.09 -7.26 -4.50
N CYS A 78 6.83 -8.34 -5.25
CA CYS A 78 7.83 -9.31 -5.65
C CYS A 78 8.41 -8.98 -7.04
N GLU A 79 9.37 -9.77 -7.51
CA GLU A 79 10.02 -9.62 -8.82
C GLU A 79 9.04 -9.71 -10.00
N LYS A 80 7.86 -10.32 -9.82
CA LYS A 80 6.82 -10.45 -10.84
C LYS A 80 5.77 -9.33 -10.80
N PHE A 81 6.01 -8.26 -10.03
CA PHE A 81 5.05 -7.17 -9.88
C PHE A 81 4.76 -6.48 -11.21
N GLN A 82 3.47 -6.31 -11.50
CA GLN A 82 2.97 -5.60 -12.67
C GLN A 82 2.00 -4.51 -12.18
N PRO A 83 2.30 -3.22 -12.33
CA PRO A 83 1.47 -2.16 -11.77
C PRO A 83 0.06 -2.15 -12.38
N LEU A 84 -0.96 -2.02 -11.52
CA LEU A 84 -2.34 -1.67 -11.91
C LEU A 84 -2.41 -0.28 -12.53
#